data_AF-A0A4R7I268-F1
#
_entry.id   AF-A0A4R7I268-F1
#
_cell.length_a   1.000
_cell.length_b   1.000
_cell.length_c   1.000
_cell.angle_alpha   90.00
_cell.angle_beta   90.00
_cell.angle_gamma   90.00
#
_symmetry.space_group_name_H-M   'P 1'
#
loop_
_entity.id
_entity.type
_entity.pdbx_description
1 polymer ?
#
loop_
_entity_poly.entity_id
_entity_poly.type
_entity_poly.pdbx_seq_one_letter_code
_entity_poly.pdbx_strand_id
1 'polypeptide(L)'
;MLPESPRPAVNPSDGPRLVVEMGGSNLVIRSTFNLDHADTDSLVSALNAANDADVDVVIDPASVRCDDAFASFTHPRPIDEPDFARPVGAEFAAVGMIRLAGEGTCWTVDVAGGRMCRTDVPHDVRFLGPEAWTPMIALCVTHDRLVALTADGRHISERRARRGVGPDAPPRPLRVA
;
A
#
# COMPACT_ATOMS: atom_id res chain seq x y z
N MET A 1 -41.40 -27.57 -28.79
CA MET A 1 -40.52 -27.15 -27.69
C MET A 1 -39.16 -26.86 -28.29
N LEU A 2 -38.76 -25.59 -28.33
CA LEU A 2 -37.41 -25.21 -28.79
C LEU A 2 -36.44 -25.35 -27.61
N PRO A 3 -35.23 -25.87 -27.81
CA PRO A 3 -34.23 -25.92 -26.75
C PRO A 3 -33.79 -24.49 -26.41
N GLU A 4 -33.83 -24.15 -25.13
CA GLU A 4 -33.29 -22.89 -24.62
C GLU A 4 -31.80 -22.81 -24.98
N SER A 5 -31.39 -21.72 -25.63
CA SER A 5 -29.99 -21.45 -25.90
C SER A 5 -29.23 -21.36 -24.56
N PRO A 6 -28.06 -22.00 -24.42
CA PRO A 6 -27.28 -21.88 -23.20
C PRO A 6 -26.91 -20.41 -22.99
N ARG A 7 -27.25 -19.88 -21.81
CA ARG A 7 -26.78 -18.56 -21.39
C ARG A 7 -25.25 -18.57 -21.43
N PRO A 8 -24.60 -17.53 -21.98
CA PRO A 8 -23.14 -17.47 -22.01
C PRO A 8 -22.61 -17.60 -20.58
N ALA A 9 -21.76 -18.61 -20.36
CA ALA A 9 -21.01 -18.73 -19.13
C ALA A 9 -20.10 -17.50 -19.04
N VAL A 10 -20.39 -16.61 -18.08
CA VAL A 10 -19.46 -15.54 -17.73
C VAL A 10 -18.19 -16.22 -17.22
N ASN A 11 -17.10 -16.10 -17.96
CA ASN A 11 -15.81 -16.57 -17.49
C ASN A 11 -15.47 -15.77 -16.22
N PRO A 12 -15.13 -16.42 -15.10
CA PRO A 12 -14.71 -15.73 -13.88
C PRO A 12 -13.41 -14.91 -14.06
N SER A 13 -12.78 -14.95 -15.23
CA SER A 13 -11.61 -14.17 -15.63
C SER A 13 -11.89 -12.75 -16.14
N ASP A 14 -13.15 -12.33 -16.32
CA ASP A 14 -13.49 -11.00 -16.86
C ASP A 14 -13.64 -9.90 -15.78
N GLY A 15 -13.28 -10.20 -14.52
CA GLY A 15 -13.29 -9.22 -13.45
C GLY A 15 -12.16 -8.18 -13.58
N PRO A 16 -12.37 -6.94 -13.10
CA PRO A 16 -11.28 -5.95 -13.03
C PRO A 16 -10.15 -6.47 -12.15
N ARG A 17 -8.91 -6.38 -12.64
CA ARG A 17 -7.69 -6.85 -11.93
C ARG A 17 -7.35 -5.99 -10.73
N LEU A 18 -7.71 -4.71 -10.81
CA LEU A 18 -7.58 -3.72 -9.76
C LEU A 18 -8.95 -3.05 -9.57
N VAL A 19 -9.44 -3.06 -8.34
CA VAL A 19 -10.67 -2.36 -7.94
C VAL A 19 -10.28 -1.28 -6.94
N VAL A 20 -10.68 -0.06 -7.24
CA VAL A 20 -10.49 1.10 -6.35
C VAL A 20 -11.87 1.65 -6.03
N GLU A 21 -12.26 1.64 -4.76
CA GLU A 21 -13.58 2.06 -4.30
C GLU A 21 -13.49 2.82 -2.97
N MET A 22 -14.51 3.61 -2.66
CA MET A 22 -14.63 4.21 -1.32
C MET A 22 -15.29 3.21 -0.37
N GLY A 23 -14.61 2.89 0.73
CA GLY A 23 -15.13 2.12 1.85
C GLY A 23 -15.28 3.03 3.07
N GLY A 24 -16.45 3.63 3.24
CA GLY A 24 -16.65 4.65 4.27
C GLY A 24 -15.84 5.91 3.98
N SER A 25 -14.96 6.30 4.91
CA SER A 25 -14.04 7.44 4.75
C SER A 25 -12.73 7.09 4.05
N ASN A 26 -12.48 5.79 3.79
CA ASN A 26 -11.19 5.30 3.32
C ASN A 26 -11.26 4.91 1.85
N LEU A 27 -10.15 5.04 1.14
CA LEU A 27 -10.00 4.45 -0.19
C LEU A 27 -9.61 2.99 -0.04
N VAL A 28 -10.38 2.07 -0.61
CA VAL A 28 -10.10 0.64 -0.59
C VAL A 28 -9.62 0.20 -1.97
N ILE A 29 -8.43 -0.40 -2.01
CA ILE A 29 -7.82 -0.96 -3.19
C ILE A 29 -7.75 -2.47 -3.04
N ARG A 30 -8.40 -3.19 -3.96
CA ARG A 30 -8.33 -4.65 -4.05
C ARG A 30 -7.68 -5.05 -5.35
N SER A 31 -6.83 -6.07 -5.29
CA SER A 31 -6.16 -6.62 -6.45
C SER A 31 -6.54 -8.09 -6.62
N THR A 32 -6.57 -8.55 -7.86
CA THR A 32 -6.48 -9.98 -8.16
C THR A 32 -5.01 -10.37 -8.39
N PHE A 33 -4.76 -11.65 -8.59
CA PHE A 33 -3.48 -12.13 -9.10
C PHE A 33 -3.26 -11.59 -10.54
N ASN A 34 -2.02 -11.23 -10.88
CA ASN A 34 -1.57 -10.77 -12.21
C ASN A 34 -1.87 -9.30 -12.59
N LEU A 35 -1.48 -8.35 -11.74
CA LEU A 35 -1.38 -6.95 -12.16
C LEU A 35 -0.35 -6.79 -13.27
N ASP A 36 -0.64 -5.95 -14.27
CA ASP A 36 0.35 -5.53 -15.27
C ASP A 36 0.95 -4.15 -14.96
N HIS A 37 1.73 -3.62 -15.90
CA HIS A 37 2.38 -2.32 -15.73
C HIS A 37 1.37 -1.17 -15.58
N ALA A 38 0.32 -1.16 -16.42
CA ALA A 38 -0.70 -0.11 -16.39
C ALA A 38 -1.55 -0.20 -15.11
N ASP A 39 -1.85 -1.41 -14.65
CA ASP A 39 -2.53 -1.63 -13.37
C ASP A 39 -1.68 -1.09 -12.20
N THR A 40 -0.37 -1.34 -12.23
CA THR A 40 0.57 -0.89 -11.18
C THR A 40 0.74 0.63 -11.18
N ASP A 41 0.83 1.26 -12.36
CA ASP A 41 0.87 2.72 -12.48
C ASP A 41 -0.43 3.37 -11.97
N SER A 42 -1.57 2.73 -12.24
CA SER A 42 -2.88 3.16 -11.73
C SER A 42 -2.94 3.07 -10.21
N LEU A 43 -2.40 2.00 -9.63
CA LEU A 43 -2.26 1.84 -8.18
C LEU A 43 -1.39 2.94 -7.56
N VAL A 44 -0.21 3.20 -8.13
CA VAL A 44 0.70 4.27 -7.66
C VAL A 44 0.01 5.63 -7.75
N SER A 45 -0.70 5.89 -8.85
CA SER A 45 -1.46 7.12 -9.05
C SER A 45 -2.58 7.28 -8.04
N ALA A 46 -3.34 6.22 -7.76
CA ALA A 46 -4.40 6.22 -6.76
C ALA A 46 -3.87 6.50 -5.35
N LEU A 47 -2.75 5.87 -4.96
CA LEU A 47 -2.10 6.11 -3.67
C LEU A 47 -1.61 7.54 -3.52
N ASN A 48 -1.02 8.10 -4.57
CA ASN A 48 -0.53 9.47 -4.56
C ASN A 48 -1.68 10.50 -4.54
N ALA A 49 -2.75 10.25 -5.30
CA ALA A 49 -3.95 11.08 -5.26
C ALA A 49 -4.63 11.05 -3.88
N ALA A 50 -4.72 9.87 -3.25
CA ALA A 50 -5.25 9.75 -1.90
C ALA A 50 -4.37 10.48 -0.87
N ASN A 51 -3.05 10.37 -1.00
CA ASN A 51 -2.09 11.10 -0.18
C ASN A 51 -2.24 12.62 -0.34
N ASP A 52 -2.46 13.11 -1.56
CA ASP A 52 -2.69 14.54 -1.84
C ASP A 52 -4.07 15.02 -1.34
N ALA A 53 -5.05 14.12 -1.29
CA ALA A 53 -6.40 14.37 -0.78
C ALA A 53 -6.54 14.14 0.74
N ASP A 54 -5.46 13.74 1.43
CA ASP A 54 -5.46 13.38 2.85
C ASP A 54 -6.48 12.27 3.18
N VAL A 55 -6.57 11.27 2.31
CA VAL A 55 -7.46 10.11 2.44
C VAL A 55 -6.64 8.87 2.78
N ASP A 56 -7.05 8.16 3.83
CA ASP A 56 -6.43 6.89 4.23
C ASP A 56 -6.73 5.79 3.20
N VAL A 57 -5.73 5.00 2.85
CA VAL A 57 -5.81 3.94 1.84
C VAL A 57 -5.63 2.57 2.45
N VAL A 58 -6.43 1.61 1.98
CA VAL A 58 -6.40 0.22 2.42
C VAL A 58 -6.13 -0.67 1.23
N ILE A 59 -5.02 -1.42 1.25
CA ILE A 59 -4.63 -2.32 0.17
C ILE A 59 -4.87 -3.77 0.56
N ASP A 60 -5.50 -4.49 -0.37
CA ASP A 60 -5.73 -5.94 -0.36
C ASP A 60 -6.41 -6.49 0.90
N PRO A 61 -7.56 -5.95 1.35
CA PRO A 61 -8.31 -6.55 2.45
C PRO A 61 -8.98 -7.84 1.99
N ALA A 62 -8.28 -8.98 2.10
CA ALA A 62 -8.86 -10.26 1.70
C ALA A 62 -10.16 -10.60 2.46
N SER A 63 -10.39 -10.03 3.66
CA SER A 63 -11.63 -10.18 4.42
C SER A 63 -11.80 -9.15 5.55
N VAL A 64 -11.05 -8.05 5.54
CA VAL A 64 -10.92 -7.15 6.70
C VAL A 64 -11.67 -5.85 6.45
N ARG A 65 -12.68 -5.55 7.28
CA ARG A 65 -13.25 -4.20 7.35
C ARG A 65 -12.21 -3.29 7.99
N CYS A 66 -11.74 -2.31 7.22
CA CYS A 66 -10.67 -1.41 7.67
C CYS A 66 -11.01 -0.70 8.98
N ASP A 67 -12.29 -0.35 9.14
CA ASP A 67 -12.81 0.31 10.33
C ASP A 67 -12.61 -0.52 11.60
N ASP A 68 -12.52 -1.86 11.52
CA ASP A 68 -12.33 -2.71 12.70
C ASP A 68 -10.85 -3.04 12.94
N ALA A 69 -10.06 -3.32 11.88
CA ALA A 69 -8.67 -3.74 12.04
C ALA A 69 -7.69 -2.58 12.24
N PHE A 70 -8.03 -1.39 11.74
CA PHE A 70 -7.17 -0.23 11.79
C PHE A 70 -7.78 0.97 12.51
N ALA A 71 -8.97 0.84 13.12
CA ALA A 71 -9.64 1.91 13.89
C ALA A 71 -8.75 2.58 14.94
N SER A 72 -7.86 1.80 15.56
CA SER A 72 -6.92 2.30 16.57
C SER A 72 -5.73 3.07 15.99
N PHE A 73 -5.55 3.03 14.66
CA PHE A 73 -4.42 3.62 13.94
C PHE A 73 -4.85 4.72 12.95
N THR A 74 -6.12 4.77 12.56
CA THR A 74 -6.73 5.89 11.83
C THR A 74 -7.13 6.98 12.81
N HIS A 75 -6.18 7.87 13.10
CA HIS A 75 -6.45 9.04 13.94
C HIS A 75 -6.95 10.20 13.09
N PRO A 76 -8.08 10.86 13.44
CA PRO A 76 -8.45 12.12 12.83
C PRO A 76 -7.29 13.10 13.02
N ARG A 77 -6.85 13.72 11.91
CA ARG A 77 -5.80 14.73 11.94
C ARG A 77 -6.16 15.82 12.96
N PRO A 78 -5.25 16.20 13.86
CA PRO A 78 -5.44 17.41 14.65
C PRO A 78 -5.55 18.59 13.69
N ILE A 79 -6.63 19.35 13.78
CA ILE A 79 -6.97 20.48 12.88
C ILE A 79 -5.84 21.52 12.80
N ASP A 80 -4.93 21.53 13.77
CA ASP A 80 -3.85 22.50 13.92
C ASP A 80 -2.44 21.98 13.58
N GLU A 81 -2.26 20.79 13.00
CA GLU A 81 -0.91 20.34 12.61
C GLU A 81 -0.41 21.13 11.38
N PRO A 82 0.67 21.93 11.52
CA PRO A 82 1.17 22.74 10.43
C PRO A 82 1.64 21.89 9.26
N ASP A 83 1.27 22.33 8.05
CA ASP A 83 1.45 21.65 6.77
C ASP A 83 2.91 21.67 6.25
N PHE A 84 3.91 21.36 7.08
CA PHE A 84 5.30 21.63 6.71
C PHE A 84 6.04 20.48 6.02
N ALA A 85 5.52 19.25 6.04
CA ALA A 85 6.15 18.17 5.30
C ALA A 85 5.14 17.12 4.81
N ARG A 86 4.89 17.12 3.49
CA ARG A 86 4.04 16.12 2.84
C ARG A 86 4.68 14.74 2.96
N PRO A 87 3.91 13.68 3.26
CA PRO A 87 4.43 12.32 3.21
C PRO A 87 5.00 12.02 1.83
N VAL A 88 6.08 11.24 1.79
CA VAL A 88 6.65 10.75 0.52
C VAL A 88 5.62 9.82 -0.13
N GLY A 89 5.30 10.11 -1.40
CA GLY A 89 4.34 9.33 -2.18
C GLY A 89 4.79 7.89 -2.43
N ALA A 90 3.88 7.09 -2.97
CA ALA A 90 4.17 5.75 -3.45
C ALA A 90 5.00 5.80 -4.74
N GLU A 91 5.86 4.79 -4.91
CA GLU A 91 6.70 4.63 -6.08
C GLU A 91 6.47 3.27 -6.76
N PHE A 92 6.63 3.22 -8.07
CA PHE A 92 6.62 1.97 -8.83
C PHE A 92 7.89 1.16 -8.52
N ALA A 93 7.74 -0.08 -8.06
CA ALA A 93 8.88 -0.95 -7.74
C ALA A 93 9.15 -1.98 -8.83
N ALA A 94 8.09 -2.66 -9.26
CA ALA A 94 8.03 -3.62 -10.35
C ALA A 94 6.56 -3.87 -10.68
N VAL A 95 6.27 -4.65 -11.72
CA VAL A 95 4.89 -5.05 -12.04
C VAL A 95 4.24 -5.74 -10.84
N GLY A 96 3.10 -5.22 -10.39
CA GLY A 96 2.34 -5.65 -9.21
C GLY A 96 2.92 -5.21 -7.87
N MET A 97 4.01 -4.44 -7.87
CA MET A 97 4.76 -4.08 -6.67
C MET A 97 4.99 -2.57 -6.55
N ILE A 98 4.75 -2.04 -5.36
CA ILE A 98 4.94 -0.63 -5.02
C ILE A 98 5.96 -0.48 -3.90
N ARG A 99 6.54 0.72 -3.78
CA ARG A 99 7.36 1.14 -2.64
C ARG A 99 6.68 2.27 -1.88
N LEU A 100 6.76 2.18 -0.55
CA LEU A 100 6.31 3.19 0.39
C LEU A 100 7.45 3.51 1.35
N ALA A 101 7.70 4.79 1.60
CA ALA A 101 8.78 5.23 2.47
C ALA A 101 8.31 5.42 3.92
N GLY A 102 8.92 4.69 4.84
CA GLY A 102 8.85 4.91 6.29
C GLY A 102 9.98 5.82 6.78
N GLU A 103 9.88 6.34 8.01
CA GLU A 103 10.85 7.29 8.60
C GLU A 103 12.29 6.76 8.66
N GLY A 104 12.50 5.45 8.60
CA GLY A 104 13.82 4.83 8.49
C GLY A 104 13.85 3.56 7.65
N THR A 105 12.80 3.30 6.88
CA THR A 105 12.68 2.07 6.10
C THR A 105 12.04 2.30 4.73
N CYS A 106 12.25 1.33 3.85
CA CYS A 106 11.53 1.17 2.60
C CYS A 106 10.63 -0.08 2.72
N TRP A 107 9.34 0.11 2.50
CA TRP A 107 8.36 -0.97 2.42
C TRP A 107 8.12 -1.28 0.95
N THR A 108 8.55 -2.44 0.49
CA THR A 108 8.17 -2.97 -0.83
C THR A 108 6.96 -3.87 -0.65
N VAL A 109 5.85 -3.56 -1.32
CA VAL A 109 4.58 -4.28 -1.18
C VAL A 109 4.29 -4.97 -2.50
N ASP A 110 4.22 -6.29 -2.49
CA ASP A 110 3.71 -7.12 -3.58
C ASP A 110 2.21 -7.28 -3.39
N VAL A 111 1.46 -6.42 -4.09
CA VAL A 111 0.01 -6.29 -3.91
C VAL A 111 -0.73 -7.50 -4.47
N ALA A 112 -0.28 -8.04 -5.59
CA ALA A 112 -0.87 -9.26 -6.15
C ALA A 112 -0.50 -10.51 -5.33
N GLY A 113 0.66 -10.51 -4.68
CA GLY A 113 1.15 -11.60 -3.86
C GLY A 113 0.75 -11.55 -2.39
N GLY A 114 0.04 -10.50 -1.94
CA GLY A 114 -0.43 -10.36 -0.55
C GLY A 114 0.73 -10.40 0.46
N ARG A 115 1.83 -9.70 0.18
CA ARG A 115 3.05 -9.76 1.02
C ARG A 115 3.86 -8.49 0.93
N MET A 116 4.71 -8.28 1.93
CA MET A 116 5.57 -7.10 2.01
C MET A 116 6.98 -7.45 2.44
N CYS A 117 7.94 -6.63 2.05
CA CYS A 117 9.32 -6.66 2.51
C CYS A 117 9.66 -5.28 3.08
N ARG A 118 10.30 -5.25 4.24
CA ARG A 118 10.74 -4.01 4.89
C ARG A 118 12.26 -4.03 5.06
N THR A 119 12.91 -3.01 4.52
CA THR A 119 14.37 -2.85 4.53
C THR A 119 14.76 -1.44 4.94
N ASP A 120 16.01 -1.20 5.29
CA ASP A 120 16.53 0.13 5.62
C ASP A 120 16.76 1.00 4.37
N VAL A 121 17.04 0.38 3.22
CA VAL A 121 17.20 1.03 1.91
C VAL A 121 16.35 0.36 0.83
N PRO A 122 16.00 1.08 -0.26
CA PRO A 122 15.32 0.45 -1.39
C PRO A 122 16.20 -0.62 -2.05
N HIS A 123 15.79 -1.88 -1.99
CA HIS A 123 16.42 -2.97 -2.73
C HIS A 123 15.70 -3.22 -4.07
N ASP A 124 16.46 -3.60 -5.09
CA ASP A 124 15.90 -4.11 -6.33
C ASP A 124 15.25 -5.47 -6.05
N VAL A 125 13.96 -5.57 -6.40
CA VAL A 125 13.10 -6.72 -6.08
C VAL A 125 13.62 -8.04 -6.66
N ARG A 126 14.44 -7.98 -7.72
CA ARG A 126 15.04 -9.17 -8.35
C ARG A 126 16.06 -9.87 -7.44
N PHE A 127 16.56 -9.18 -6.42
CA PHE A 127 17.49 -9.74 -5.43
C PHE A 127 16.82 -10.08 -4.10
N LEU A 128 15.49 -9.89 -3.97
CA LEU A 128 14.75 -10.31 -2.78
C LEU A 128 14.41 -11.79 -2.88
N GLY A 129 15.03 -12.60 -2.03
CA GLY A 129 14.70 -14.01 -1.87
C GLY A 129 13.31 -14.21 -1.25
N PRO A 130 12.70 -15.40 -1.38
CA PRO A 130 11.39 -15.71 -0.79
C PRO A 130 11.30 -15.40 0.72
N GLU A 131 12.39 -15.58 1.46
CA GLU A 131 12.52 -15.34 2.90
C GLU A 131 12.45 -13.87 3.30
N ALA A 132 12.67 -12.93 2.36
CA ALA A 132 12.58 -11.50 2.62
C ALA A 132 11.12 -11.02 2.75
N TRP A 133 10.16 -11.85 2.35
CA TRP A 133 8.75 -11.49 2.26
C TRP A 133 7.97 -11.94 3.49
N THR A 134 7.24 -11.01 4.08
CA THR A 134 6.27 -11.24 5.15
C THR A 134 4.86 -11.29 4.54
N PRO A 135 4.13 -12.40 4.66
CA PRO A 135 2.74 -12.48 4.22
C PRO A 135 1.85 -11.48 4.97
N MET A 136 0.93 -10.85 4.25
CA MET A 136 0.11 -9.75 4.71
C MET A 136 -1.37 -10.03 4.40
N ILE A 137 -2.24 -9.63 5.32
CA ILE A 137 -3.70 -9.69 5.16
C ILE A 137 -4.25 -8.35 4.67
N ALA A 138 -3.67 -7.23 5.11
CA ALA A 138 -4.04 -5.89 4.68
C ALA A 138 -2.93 -4.88 5.01
N LEU A 139 -2.86 -3.80 4.23
CA LEU A 139 -2.04 -2.62 4.52
C LEU A 139 -2.93 -1.38 4.61
N CYS A 140 -2.80 -0.62 5.69
CA CYS A 140 -3.34 0.72 5.82
C CYS A 140 -2.20 1.75 5.64
N VAL A 141 -2.43 2.71 4.75
CA VAL A 141 -1.53 3.82 4.45
C VAL A 141 -2.28 5.09 4.82
N THR A 142 -1.90 5.70 5.93
CA THR A 142 -2.46 6.97 6.39
C THR A 142 -1.54 8.13 6.00
N HIS A 143 -1.94 9.35 6.35
CA HIS A 143 -1.07 10.51 6.20
C HIS A 143 0.24 10.40 7.01
N ASP A 144 0.23 9.80 8.20
CA ASP A 144 1.40 9.76 9.09
C ASP A 144 2.02 8.38 9.26
N ARG A 145 1.32 7.30 8.87
CA ARG A 145 1.73 5.92 9.17
C ARG A 145 1.52 4.94 8.02
N LEU A 146 2.35 3.89 8.05
CA LEU A 146 2.16 2.63 7.36
C LEU A 146 1.81 1.59 8.42
N VAL A 147 0.74 0.81 8.22
CA VAL A 147 0.31 -0.22 9.15
C VAL A 147 -0.08 -1.48 8.38
N ALA A 148 0.66 -2.56 8.55
CA ALA A 148 0.31 -3.87 7.99
C ALA A 148 -0.23 -4.81 9.06
N LEU A 149 -1.29 -5.52 8.71
CA LEU A 149 -1.74 -6.72 9.42
C LEU A 149 -1.12 -7.92 8.70
N THR A 150 -0.25 -8.66 9.38
CA THR A 150 0.42 -9.83 8.83
C THR A 150 -0.45 -11.08 8.94
N ALA A 151 -0.14 -12.12 8.15
CA ALA A 151 -0.90 -13.38 8.16
C ALA A 151 -0.87 -14.13 9.51
N ASP A 152 0.13 -13.88 10.36
CA ASP A 152 0.21 -14.40 11.73
C ASP A 152 -0.54 -13.52 12.76
N GLY A 153 -1.29 -12.52 12.30
CA GLY A 153 -2.14 -11.65 13.12
C GLY A 153 -1.39 -10.51 13.83
N ARG A 154 -0.12 -10.26 13.50
CA ARG A 154 0.64 -9.15 14.09
C ARG A 154 0.38 -7.84 13.34
N HIS A 155 0.48 -6.75 14.07
CA HIS A 155 0.47 -5.41 13.49
C HIS A 155 1.90 -4.89 13.41
N ILE A 156 2.36 -4.62 12.20
CA ILE A 156 3.63 -3.91 11.97
C ILE A 156 3.26 -2.49 11.59
N SER A 157 3.78 -1.51 12.32
CA SER A 157 3.51 -0.10 12.04
C SER A 157 4.78 0.73 12.04
N GLU A 158 4.75 1.80 11.25
CA GLU A 158 5.84 2.76 11.15
C GLU A 158 5.32 4.13 10.75
N ARG A 159 6.03 5.20 11.14
CA ARG A 159 5.74 6.54 10.62
C ARG A 159 6.16 6.66 9.17
N ARG A 160 5.41 7.43 8.37
CA ARG A 160 5.77 7.75 6.99
C ARG A 160 6.92 8.73 6.93
N ALA A 161 7.82 8.53 5.97
CA ALA A 161 8.79 9.55 5.61
C ALA A 161 8.06 10.78 5.08
N ARG A 162 8.58 11.98 5.37
CA ARG A 162 8.01 13.25 4.90
C ARG A 162 9.05 14.03 4.10
N ARG A 163 8.62 14.63 2.98
CA ARG A 163 9.42 15.57 2.18
C ARG A 163 9.48 16.89 2.96
N GLY A 164 10.63 17.16 3.59
CA GLY A 164 10.88 18.45 4.25
C GLY A 164 11.28 18.34 5.72
N VAL A 165 12.54 17.94 5.96
CA VAL A 165 13.40 18.60 6.95
C VAL A 165 14.68 19.00 6.19
N GLY A 166 14.55 20.06 5.37
CA GLY A 166 15.61 20.95 4.86
C GLY A 166 16.32 20.61 3.52
N PRO A 167 16.46 21.57 2.58
CA PRO A 167 17.29 21.44 1.36
C PRO A 167 18.82 21.59 1.61
N ASP A 168 19.26 21.72 2.87
CA ASP A 168 20.67 21.87 3.30
C ASP A 168 21.02 20.97 4.52
N ALA A 169 20.29 19.87 4.76
CA ALA A 169 20.65 18.96 5.85
C ALA A 169 21.93 18.19 5.49
N PRO A 170 23.04 18.29 6.26
CA PRO A 170 24.25 17.53 5.99
C PRO A 170 23.95 16.02 6.07
N PRO A 171 24.59 15.17 5.25
CA PRO A 171 24.44 13.73 5.37
C PRO A 171 24.79 13.33 6.81
N ARG A 172 23.85 12.65 7.49
CA ARG A 172 24.12 12.07 8.80
C ARG A 172 25.38 11.21 8.67
N PRO A 173 26.46 11.49 9.43
CA PRO A 173 27.65 10.65 9.34
C PRO A 173 27.26 9.24 9.77
N LEU A 174 27.55 8.27 8.91
CA LEU A 174 27.55 6.85 9.25
C LEU A 174 28.42 6.69 10.49
N ARG A 175 27.78 6.51 11.65
CA ARG A 175 28.49 5.99 12.82
C ARG A 175 28.73 4.52 12.53
N VAL A 176 29.93 4.24 12.04
CA VAL A 176 30.51 2.90 12.10
C VAL A 176 30.72 2.60 13.59
N ALA A 177 29.95 1.65 14.11
CA ALA A 177 30.25 0.97 15.37
C ALA A 177 31.05 -0.29 15.05
#